data_AF-A0A3C1D5B6-F1
#
_entry.id   AF-A0A3C1D5B6-F1
#
_cell.length_a   1.000
_cell.length_b   1.000
_cell.length_c   1.000
_cell.angle_alpha   90.00
_cell.angle_beta   90.00
_cell.angle_gamma   90.00
#
_symmetry.space_group_name_H-M   'P 1'
#
loop_
_entity.id
_entity.type
_entity.pdbx_description
1 polymer ?
#
loop_
_entity_poly.entity_id
_entity_poly.type
_entity_poly.pdbx_seq_one_letter_code
_entity_poly.pdbx_strand_id
1 'polypeptide(L)' 'TLAKLVSRFYDPTRGAITLDGVDLRSLHPKDLRRAIVMVTQEAYLFSGTVADNIALGKPDATVEEIRDAARA' A
#
# COMPACT_ATOMS: atom_id res chain seq x y z
N THR A 1 8.86 10.79 7.53
CA THR A 1 9.91 10.78 6.48
C THR A 1 10.37 9.37 6.12
N LEU A 2 10.83 8.55 7.08
CA LEU A 2 11.32 7.19 6.80
C LEU A 2 10.27 6.27 6.13
N ALA A 3 9.03 6.23 6.63
CA ALA A 3 7.98 5.41 6.04
C ALA A 3 7.76 5.70 4.54
N LYS A 4 7.81 6.98 4.14
CA LYS A 4 7.68 7.39 2.73
C LYS A 4 8.87 6.96 1.85
N LEU A 5 10.05 6.79 2.43
CA LEU A 5 11.20 6.22 1.72
C LEU A 5 11.08 4.70 1.59
N VAL A 6 10.64 4.02 2.66
CA VAL A 6 10.45 2.55 2.67
C VAL A 6 9.35 2.13 1.69
N SER A 7 8.24 2.87 1.61
CA SER A 7 7.20 2.65 0.61
C SER A 7 7.50 3.29 -0.76
N ARG A 8 8.73 3.81 -0.95
CA ARG A 8 9.25 4.39 -2.19
C ARG A 8 8.34 5.45 -2.82
N PHE A 9 7.72 6.28 -1.98
CA PHE A 9 7.17 7.57 -2.43
C PHE A 9 8.31 8.54 -2.81
N TYR A 10 9.50 8.32 -2.26
CA TYR A 10 10.73 9.00 -2.64
C TYR A 10 11.90 8.01 -2.63
N ASP A 11 12.89 8.25 -3.48
CA ASP A 11 14.18 7.55 -3.40
C ASP A 11 15.14 8.33 -2.49
N PRO A 12 16.02 7.66 -1.72
CA PRO A 12 17.01 8.34 -0.90
C PRO A 12 18.08 9.02 -1.76
N THR A 13 18.51 10.22 -1.38
CA THR A 13 19.59 10.94 -2.09
C THR A 13 20.94 10.23 -1.98
N ARG A 14 21.18 9.51 -0.87
CA ARG A 14 22.39 8.69 -0.65
C ARG A 14 22.02 7.40 0.07
N GLY A 15 22.79 6.34 -0.17
CA GLY A 15 22.56 5.02 0.39
C GLY A 15 21.58 4.18 -0.44
N ALA A 16 21.10 3.10 0.16
CA ALA A 16 20.13 2.19 -0.43
C ALA A 16 19.15 1.69 0.64
N ILE A 17 17.93 1.39 0.21
CA ILE A 17 16.94 0.66 1.02
C ILE A 17 16.74 -0.68 0.31
N THR A 18 16.81 -1.76 1.07
CA THR A 18 16.65 -3.11 0.53
C THR A 18 15.46 -3.81 1.18
N LEU A 19 14.77 -4.64 0.40
CA LEU A 19 13.80 -5.61 0.87
C LEU A 19 14.38 -6.99 0.56
N ASP A 20 14.65 -7.77 1.59
CA ASP A 20 15.30 -9.09 1.48
C ASP A 20 16.60 -9.05 0.66
N GLY A 21 17.40 -7.99 0.85
CA GLY A 21 18.67 -7.79 0.14
C GLY A 21 18.55 -7.22 -1.28
N VAL A 22 17.33 -7.08 -1.82
CA VAL A 22 17.09 -6.47 -3.13
C VAL A 22 16.84 -4.98 -2.97
N ASP A 23 17.58 -4.14 -3.70
CA ASP A 23 17.38 -2.68 -3.68
C ASP A 23 15.96 -2.34 -4.16
N LEU A 24 15.21 -1.55 -3.39
CA LEU A 24 13.85 -1.14 -3.75
C LEU A 24 13.77 -0.48 -5.14
N ARG A 25 14.86 0.14 -5.61
CA ARG A 25 14.95 0.77 -6.93
C ARG A 25 14.95 -0.22 -8.09
N SER A 26 15.39 -1.45 -7.84
CA SER A 26 15.43 -2.54 -8.81
C SER A 26 14.13 -3.34 -8.89
N LEU A 27 13.27 -3.25 -7.87
CA LEU A 27 11.96 -3.91 -7.88
C LEU A 27 11.00 -3.23 -8.85
N HIS A 28 10.21 -4.04 -9.55
CA HIS A 28 9.12 -3.53 -10.37
C HIS A 28 8.07 -2.87 -9.46
N PRO A 29 7.52 -1.70 -9.81
CA PRO A 29 6.63 -0.96 -8.91
C PRO A 29 5.36 -1.71 -8.49
N LYS A 30 4.89 -2.69 -9.28
CA LYS A 30 3.76 -3.54 -8.88
C LYS A 30 4.14 -4.51 -7.76
N ASP A 31 5.33 -5.09 -7.81
CA ASP A 31 5.78 -6.07 -6.81
C ASP A 31 6.06 -5.38 -5.47
N LEU A 32 6.68 -4.19 -5.54
CA LEU A 32 6.89 -3.36 -4.35
C LEU A 32 5.58 -2.97 -3.67
N ARG A 33 4.56 -2.55 -4.43
CA ARG A 33 3.24 -2.17 -3.87
C ARG A 33 2.44 -3.36 -3.34
N ARG A 34 2.71 -4.58 -3.82
CA ARG A 34 2.13 -5.81 -3.25
C ARG A 34 2.80 -6.21 -1.94
N ALA A 35 4.09 -5.91 -1.79
CA ALA A 35 4.85 -6.23 -0.60
C ALA A 35 4.73 -5.17 0.52
N ILE A 36 4.55 -3.90 0.15
CA ILE A 36 4.53 -2.78 1.10
C ILE A 36 3.30 -1.91 0.85
N VAL A 37 2.45 -1.79 1.89
CA VAL A 37 1.32 -0.85 1.93
C VAL A 37 1.55 0.14 3.08
N MET A 38 1.35 1.43 2.81
CA MET A 38 1.46 2.49 3.81
C MET A 38 0.06 2.95 4.22
N VAL A 39 -0.22 2.89 5.53
CA VAL A 39 -1.38 3.54 6.14
C VAL A 39 -0.93 4.89 6.69
N THR A 40 -1.55 5.97 6.23
CA THR A 40 -1.23 7.35 6.65
C THR A 40 -1.84 7.66 8.02
N GLN A 41 -1.27 8.65 8.73
CA GLN A 41 -1.80 9.10 10.02
C GLN A 41 -3.20 9.71 9.90
N GLU A 42 -3.44 10.44 8.82
CA GLU A 42 -4.77 10.93 8.46
C GLU A 42 -5.40 9.96 7.46
N ALA A 43 -6.63 9.54 7.75
CA ALA A 43 -7.39 8.70 6.84
C ALA A 43 -7.88 9.53 5.66
N TYR A 44 -7.72 9.01 4.44
CA TYR A 44 -8.30 9.58 3.24
C TYR A 44 -9.33 8.60 2.69
N LEU A 45 -10.57 9.06 2.56
CA LEU A 45 -11.67 8.29 1.98
C LEU A 45 -12.14 9.00 0.72
N PHE A 46 -12.48 8.19 -0.29
CA PHE A 46 -13.13 8.67 -1.50
C PHE A 46 -14.63 8.79 -1.28
N SER A 47 -15.27 9.72 -1.99
CA SER A 47 -16.73 9.82 -2.03
C SER A 47 -17.34 8.50 -2.49
N GLY A 48 -18.27 7.96 -1.69
CA GLY A 48 -18.88 6.66 -1.93
C GLY A 48 -19.28 5.99 -0.62
N THR A 49 -19.61 4.71 -0.68
CA THR A 49 -19.89 3.89 0.50
C THR A 49 -18.60 3.42 1.17
N VAL A 50 -18.70 2.93 2.41
CA VAL A 50 -17.60 2.25 3.09
C VAL A 50 -17.17 1.01 2.29
N ALA A 51 -18.13 0.27 1.72
CA ALA A 51 -17.84 -0.90 0.89
C ALA A 51 -17.03 -0.52 -0.36
N ASP A 52 -17.35 0.60 -1.02
CA ASP A 52 -16.59 1.09 -2.17
C ASP A 52 -15.14 1.39 -1.78
N ASN A 53 -14.91 2.05 -0.63
CA ASN A 53 -13.57 2.37 -0.15
C ASN A 53 -12.75 1.12 0.20
N ILE A 54 -13.37 0.08 0.76
CA ILE A 54 -12.69 -1.20 1.03
C ILE A 54 -12.35 -1.92 -0.28
N ALA A 55 -13.29 -1.96 -1.23
CA ALA A 55 -13.10 -2.60 -2.54
C ALA A 55 -12.01 -1.94 -3.38
N LEU A 56 -11.63 -0.68 -3.12
CA LEU A 56 -10.49 -0.05 -3.80
C LEU A 56 -9.18 -0.85 -3.64
N GLY A 57 -9.00 -1.56 -2.52
CA GLY A 57 -7.83 -2.42 -2.29
C GLY A 57 -7.83 -3.70 -3.12
N LYS A 58 -9.02 -4.17 -3.53
CA LYS A 58 -9.24 -5.36 -4.36
C LYS A 58 -10.55 -5.18 -5.17
N PRO A 59 -10.49 -4.60 -6.38
CA PRO A 59 -11.70 -4.23 -7.14
C PRO A 59 -12.66 -5.39 -7.43
N ASP A 60 -12.11 -6.61 -7.53
CA ASP A 60 -12.88 -7.83 -7.78
C ASP A 60 -13.30 -8.55 -6.48
N ALA A 61 -13.25 -7.87 -5.33
CA ALA A 61 -13.62 -8.47 -4.04
C ALA A 61 -15.11 -8.83 -3.98
N THR A 62 -15.43 -9.98 -3.38
CA THR A 62 -16.83 -10.34 -3.12
C THR A 62 -17.38 -9.54 -1.93
N VAL A 63 -18.71 -9.51 -1.80
CA VAL A 63 -19.37 -8.85 -0.65
C VAL A 63 -18.94 -9.48 0.68
N GLU A 64 -18.72 -10.79 0.69
CA GLU A 64 -18.22 -11.54 1.84
C GLU A 64 -16.80 -11.09 2.22
N GLU A 65 -15.88 -11.01 1.25
CA GLU A 65 -14.50 -10.54 1.48
C GLU A 65 -14.46 -9.10 2.00
N ILE A 66 -15.33 -8.23 1.48
CA ILE A 66 -15.47 -6.85 1.96
C ILE A 66 -15.96 -6.82 3.42
N ARG A 67 -16.95 -7.65 3.76
CA ARG A 67 -17.47 -7.74 5.14
C ARG A 67 -16.43 -8.31 6.10
N ASP A 68 -15.65 -9.28 5.65
CA ASP A 68 -14.55 -9.85 6.45
C ASP A 68 -13.45 -8.82 6.69
N ALA A 69 -13.05 -8.07 5.66
CA ALA A 69 -12.10 -6.97 5.79
C ALA A 69 -12.58 -5.86 6.75
N ALA A 70 -13.89 -5.59 6.78
CA ALA A 70 -14.47 -4.59 7.69
C ALA A 70 -14.56 -5.03 9.17
N ARG A 71 -14.41 -6.33 9.45
CA ARG A 71 -14.48 -6.89 10.81
C ARG A 71 -13.11 -7.05 11.48
N ALA A 72 -12.04 -6.99 10.70
CA ALA A 72 -10.67 -7.17 11.16
C ALA A 72 -10.13 -5.95 11.91
#